data_AF-G4QNI3-F1
#
_entry.id   AF-G4QNI3-F1
#
_cell.length_a   1.000
_cell.length_b   1.000
_cell.length_c   1.000
_cell.angle_alpha   90.00
_cell.angle_beta   90.00
_cell.angle_gamma   90.00
#
_symmetry.space_group_name_H-M   'P 1'
#
loop_
_entity.id
_entity.type
_entity.pdbx_description
1 polymer ?
#
loop_
_entity_poly.entity_id
_entity_poly.type
_entity_poly.pdbx_seq_one_letter_code
_entity_poly.pdbx_strand_id
1 'polypeptide(L)'
;MVQTKLIELTNKSSSEKTPIDPLRKNVFERNELCPFSFEPNEDDIEAVLIARHVLSKRNDKDVSSISSLISRLIDFGEEFSAEMTRNRLKSMHALNSVRLLEARTLFTLRQYFTLEYASIKRLLWSEVFAVLVLTQAAEKITLSKRIEPKDKDDVVAQSIWHAGTSFLNELPDELVDSLARLECIYEFERDTIKRVSKGGKAKSEYIEPLRQDVFKAFIEHYSNLPAKKAALKIKADFERDNNNNLLRSAAEDLHLQFAKWINALKQGKMKYNA
;
A
#
# COMPACT_ATOMS: atom_id res chain seq x y z
N MET A 1 -10.52 -19.39 0.90
CA MET A 1 -11.77 -18.78 0.41
C MET A 1 -11.70 -17.26 0.33
N VAL A 2 -11.35 -16.55 1.43
CA VAL A 2 -11.31 -15.06 1.45
C VAL A 2 -10.17 -14.46 0.62
N GLN A 3 -8.94 -14.99 0.70
CA GLN A 3 -7.82 -14.56 -0.16
C GLN A 3 -8.08 -14.83 -1.65
N THR A 4 -8.76 -15.92 -1.98
CA THR A 4 -9.13 -16.29 -3.37
C THR A 4 -10.11 -15.28 -3.98
N LYS A 5 -11.13 -14.86 -3.21
CA LYS A 5 -12.09 -13.81 -3.62
C LYS A 5 -11.40 -12.46 -3.84
N LEU A 6 -10.40 -12.11 -3.03
CA LEU A 6 -9.64 -10.87 -3.21
C LEU A 6 -8.79 -10.91 -4.50
N ILE A 7 -8.14 -12.05 -4.78
CA ILE A 7 -7.39 -12.28 -6.03
C ILE A 7 -8.33 -12.19 -7.24
N GLU A 8 -9.56 -12.71 -7.15
CA GLU A 8 -10.58 -12.56 -8.20
C GLU A 8 -11.03 -11.10 -8.38
N LEU A 9 -11.24 -10.37 -7.28
CA LEU A 9 -11.62 -8.96 -7.29
C LEU A 9 -10.52 -8.05 -7.83
N THR A 10 -9.25 -8.35 -7.54
CA THR A 10 -8.09 -7.58 -8.02
C THR A 10 -7.69 -7.91 -9.47
N ASN A 11 -7.91 -9.16 -9.91
CA ASN A 11 -7.60 -9.64 -11.26
C ASN A 11 -8.76 -9.54 -12.25
N LYS A 12 -9.97 -9.18 -11.82
CA LYS A 12 -11.01 -8.69 -12.73
C LYS A 12 -10.58 -7.34 -13.32
N SER A 13 -9.66 -7.38 -14.28
CA SER A 13 -9.46 -6.36 -15.29
C SER A 13 -10.16 -6.83 -16.56
N SER A 14 -11.23 -6.13 -16.94
CA SER A 14 -11.59 -5.87 -18.35
C SER A 14 -11.78 -7.07 -19.30
N SER A 15 -12.45 -8.15 -18.91
CA SER A 15 -12.81 -9.25 -19.85
C SER A 15 -14.30 -9.61 -19.95
N GLU A 16 -15.21 -9.03 -19.16
CA GLU A 16 -16.65 -9.23 -19.34
C GLU A 16 -17.21 -8.09 -20.22
N LYS A 17 -17.51 -8.41 -21.49
CA LYS A 17 -18.26 -7.56 -22.44
C LYS A 17 -19.75 -7.46 -22.03
N THR A 18 -20.02 -7.07 -20.80
CA THR A 18 -21.35 -6.62 -20.38
C THR A 18 -21.46 -5.13 -20.68
N PRO A 19 -22.63 -4.60 -21.08
CA PRO A 19 -22.80 -3.16 -21.25
C PRO A 19 -22.39 -2.49 -19.93
N ILE A 20 -21.34 -1.67 -19.98
CA ILE A 20 -20.86 -0.96 -18.79
C ILE A 20 -21.94 0.05 -18.45
N ASP A 21 -22.71 -0.25 -17.40
CA ASP A 21 -23.63 0.69 -16.79
C ASP A 21 -22.85 2.00 -16.51
N PRO A 22 -23.23 3.14 -17.11
CA PRO A 22 -22.52 4.41 -16.92
C PRO A 22 -22.45 4.85 -15.45
N LEU A 23 -23.30 4.30 -14.57
CA LEU A 23 -23.25 4.54 -13.12
C LEU A 23 -22.13 3.76 -12.41
N ARG A 24 -21.52 2.75 -13.05
CA ARG A 24 -20.38 1.99 -12.49
C ARG A 24 -19.01 2.64 -12.75
N LYS A 25 -18.96 3.71 -13.54
CA LYS A 25 -17.72 4.47 -13.77
C LYS A 25 -17.41 5.33 -12.56
N ASN A 26 -16.13 5.43 -12.19
CA ASN A 26 -15.70 6.32 -11.11
C ASN A 26 -15.95 7.80 -11.46
N VAL A 27 -15.90 8.69 -10.47
CA VAL A 27 -16.21 10.12 -10.64
C VAL A 27 -15.34 10.80 -11.71
N PHE A 28 -14.08 10.39 -11.87
CA PHE A 28 -13.16 10.94 -12.86
C PHE A 28 -13.56 10.54 -14.28
N GLU A 29 -13.91 9.27 -14.49
CA GLU A 29 -14.39 8.76 -15.78
C GLU A 29 -15.79 9.26 -16.13
N ARG A 30 -16.68 9.38 -15.13
CA ARG A 30 -18.08 9.81 -15.33
C ARG A 30 -18.17 11.29 -15.68
N ASN A 31 -17.32 12.12 -15.09
CA ASN A 31 -17.36 13.58 -15.25
C ASN A 31 -16.19 14.13 -16.06
N GLU A 32 -15.40 13.26 -16.70
CA GLU A 32 -14.22 13.61 -17.50
C GLU A 32 -13.23 14.52 -16.76
N LEU A 33 -13.07 14.27 -15.45
CA LEU A 33 -12.15 15.01 -14.60
C LEU A 33 -10.77 14.37 -14.62
N CYS A 34 -9.74 15.21 -14.73
CA CYS A 34 -8.35 14.79 -14.58
C CYS A 34 -7.94 14.88 -13.08
N PRO A 35 -7.61 13.75 -12.42
CA PRO A 35 -7.26 13.73 -10.99
C PRO A 35 -6.22 14.76 -10.56
N PHE A 36 -5.18 15.00 -11.37
CA PHE A 36 -4.11 15.95 -11.02
C PHE A 36 -4.40 17.42 -11.38
N SER A 37 -5.45 17.72 -12.17
CA SER A 37 -5.70 19.09 -12.64
C SER A 37 -7.09 19.64 -12.36
N PHE A 38 -8.03 18.86 -11.79
CA PHE A 38 -9.31 19.43 -11.37
C PHE A 38 -9.13 20.49 -10.26
N GLU A 39 -9.99 21.50 -10.27
CA GLU A 39 -9.99 22.56 -9.25
C GLU A 39 -10.91 22.18 -8.08
N PRO A 40 -10.37 21.93 -6.87
CA PRO A 40 -11.18 21.64 -5.69
C PRO A 40 -11.92 22.87 -5.17
N ASN A 41 -12.96 22.64 -4.35
CA ASN A 41 -13.57 23.74 -3.59
C ASN A 41 -12.57 24.31 -2.58
N GLU A 42 -12.75 25.56 -2.16
CA GLU A 42 -11.84 26.26 -1.24
C GLU A 42 -11.53 25.45 0.03
N ASP A 43 -12.56 24.84 0.64
CA ASP A 43 -12.44 24.05 1.86
C ASP A 43 -11.63 22.74 1.68
N ASP A 44 -11.48 22.27 0.44
CA ASP A 44 -10.90 20.95 0.13
C ASP A 44 -9.49 21.06 -0.49
N ILE A 45 -8.99 22.29 -0.73
CA ILE A 45 -7.71 22.55 -1.42
C ILE A 45 -6.56 21.81 -0.73
N GLU A 46 -6.44 21.96 0.60
CA GLU A 46 -5.33 21.37 1.36
C GLU A 46 -5.33 19.84 1.27
N ALA A 47 -6.49 19.22 1.50
CA ALA A 47 -6.66 17.77 1.42
C ALA A 47 -6.27 17.24 0.03
N VAL A 48 -6.69 17.92 -1.03
CA VAL A 48 -6.35 17.56 -2.41
C VAL A 48 -4.86 17.73 -2.71
N LEU A 49 -4.22 18.79 -2.20
CA LEU A 49 -2.77 18.98 -2.35
C LEU A 49 -1.97 17.88 -1.63
N ILE A 50 -2.36 17.51 -0.41
CA ILE A 50 -1.75 16.41 0.34
C ILE A 50 -1.90 15.09 -0.43
N ALA A 51 -3.11 14.77 -0.89
CA ALA A 51 -3.37 13.56 -1.66
C ALA A 51 -2.53 13.50 -2.96
N ARG A 52 -2.47 14.61 -3.71
CA ARG A 52 -1.63 14.71 -4.92
C ARG A 52 -0.15 14.54 -4.61
N HIS A 53 0.33 15.08 -3.48
CA HIS A 53 1.71 14.89 -3.05
C HIS A 53 2.04 13.41 -2.79
N VAL A 54 1.18 12.70 -2.07
CA VAL A 54 1.34 11.25 -1.83
C VAL A 54 1.34 10.47 -3.15
N LEU A 55 0.52 10.90 -4.12
CA LEU A 55 0.39 10.28 -5.44
C LEU A 55 1.41 10.79 -6.48
N SER A 56 2.42 11.57 -6.10
CA SER A 56 3.39 12.22 -7.01
C SER A 56 4.13 11.28 -7.98
N LYS A 57 4.12 9.98 -7.75
CA LYS A 57 4.74 8.95 -8.62
C LYS A 57 3.75 8.25 -9.55
N ARG A 58 2.46 8.60 -9.48
CA ARG A 58 1.37 8.03 -10.28
C ARG A 58 0.97 9.00 -11.38
N ASN A 59 0.35 8.47 -12.44
CA ASN A 59 -0.30 9.26 -13.49
C ASN A 59 -1.83 9.19 -13.34
N ASP A 60 -2.57 10.02 -14.09
CA ASP A 60 -4.04 10.06 -14.01
C ASP A 60 -4.68 8.68 -14.27
N LYS A 61 -4.14 7.89 -15.20
CA LYS A 61 -4.66 6.54 -15.51
C LYS A 61 -4.49 5.58 -14.33
N ASP A 62 -3.35 5.65 -13.64
CA ASP A 62 -3.12 4.88 -12.42
C ASP A 62 -4.13 5.29 -11.35
N VAL A 63 -4.35 6.59 -11.15
CA VAL A 63 -5.30 7.12 -10.17
C VAL A 63 -6.74 6.68 -10.48
N SER A 64 -7.20 6.77 -11.73
CA SER A 64 -8.51 6.25 -12.13
C SER A 64 -8.62 4.74 -11.90
N SER A 65 -7.55 3.98 -12.18
CA SER A 65 -7.53 2.53 -11.95
C SER A 65 -7.61 2.20 -10.45
N ILE A 66 -6.92 2.96 -9.59
CA ILE A 66 -7.01 2.84 -8.14
C ILE A 66 -8.43 3.21 -7.68
N SER A 67 -9.04 4.26 -8.22
CA SER A 67 -10.41 4.67 -7.86
C SER A 67 -11.42 3.55 -8.16
N SER A 68 -11.29 2.88 -9.31
CA SER A 68 -12.14 1.73 -9.65
C SER A 68 -11.83 0.48 -8.80
N LEU A 69 -10.62 0.36 -8.26
CA LEU A 69 -10.30 -0.66 -7.27
C LEU A 69 -10.93 -0.35 -5.92
N ILE A 70 -10.93 0.92 -5.49
CA ILE A 70 -11.50 1.37 -4.21
C ILE A 70 -12.98 0.98 -4.10
N SER A 71 -13.79 1.24 -5.12
CA SER A 71 -15.22 0.86 -5.09
C SER A 71 -15.41 -0.64 -4.83
N ARG A 72 -14.61 -1.48 -5.51
CA ARG A 72 -14.65 -2.94 -5.29
C ARG A 72 -14.17 -3.36 -3.90
N LEU A 73 -13.18 -2.65 -3.35
CA LEU A 73 -12.71 -2.90 -1.99
C LEU A 73 -13.77 -2.49 -0.98
N ILE A 74 -14.48 -1.38 -1.19
CA ILE A 74 -15.58 -0.95 -0.31
C ILE A 74 -16.70 -1.99 -0.33
N ASP A 75 -17.19 -2.40 -1.51
CA ASP A 75 -18.22 -3.43 -1.65
C ASP A 75 -17.84 -4.72 -0.90
N PHE A 76 -16.60 -5.17 -1.10
CA PHE A 76 -16.08 -6.35 -0.42
C PHE A 76 -15.94 -6.15 1.10
N GLY A 77 -15.55 -4.96 1.53
CA GLY A 77 -15.41 -4.62 2.94
C GLY A 77 -16.74 -4.56 3.67
N GLU A 78 -17.80 -4.10 3.01
CA GLU A 78 -19.17 -4.14 3.52
C GLU A 78 -19.65 -5.60 3.66
N GLU A 79 -19.47 -6.43 2.63
CA GLU A 79 -19.78 -7.87 2.68
C GLU A 79 -19.01 -8.56 3.81
N PHE A 80 -17.71 -8.29 3.91
CA PHE A 80 -16.83 -8.86 4.93
C PHE A 80 -17.27 -8.45 6.34
N SER A 81 -17.61 -7.18 6.54
CA SER A 81 -18.08 -6.65 7.84
C SER A 81 -19.42 -7.26 8.23
N ALA A 82 -20.35 -7.40 7.28
CA ALA A 82 -21.62 -8.06 7.50
C ALA A 82 -21.43 -9.53 7.91
N GLU A 83 -20.54 -10.25 7.23
CA GLU A 83 -20.25 -11.65 7.51
C GLU A 83 -19.55 -11.85 8.86
N MET A 84 -18.58 -10.99 9.20
CA MET A 84 -17.93 -11.00 10.52
C MET A 84 -18.93 -10.73 11.64
N THR A 85 -19.87 -9.81 11.41
CA THR A 85 -20.94 -9.47 12.35
C THR A 85 -21.88 -10.67 12.57
N ARG A 86 -22.35 -11.32 11.49
CA ARG A 86 -23.16 -12.55 11.58
C ARG A 86 -22.45 -13.66 12.34
N ASN A 87 -21.16 -13.88 12.07
CA ASN A 87 -20.39 -14.94 12.70
C ASN A 87 -20.11 -14.70 14.19
N ARG A 88 -20.02 -13.43 14.62
CA ARG A 88 -19.84 -13.04 16.03
C ARG A 88 -21.15 -13.02 16.82
N LEU A 89 -22.27 -12.69 16.18
CA LEU A 89 -23.57 -12.51 16.83
C LEU A 89 -24.48 -13.72 16.65
N LYS A 90 -23.98 -14.93 16.93
CA LYS A 90 -24.75 -16.19 16.88
C LYS A 90 -26.05 -16.19 17.70
N SER A 91 -26.27 -15.16 18.52
CA SER A 91 -27.51 -14.93 19.26
C SER A 91 -27.77 -13.44 19.42
N MET A 92 -28.43 -12.79 18.46
CA MET A 92 -29.37 -11.71 18.74
C MET A 92 -30.05 -11.22 17.46
N HIS A 93 -31.30 -10.79 17.63
CA HIS A 93 -32.18 -10.25 16.62
C HIS A 93 -31.47 -9.24 15.69
N ALA A 94 -31.84 -9.32 14.42
CA ALA A 94 -31.38 -8.53 13.28
C ALA A 94 -30.79 -7.16 13.70
N LEU A 95 -29.45 -7.06 13.67
CA LEU A 95 -28.83 -5.74 13.65
C LEU A 95 -29.23 -5.06 12.34
N ASN A 96 -29.86 -3.90 12.48
CA ASN A 96 -29.96 -2.92 11.41
C ASN A 96 -28.55 -2.67 10.85
N SER A 97 -28.42 -2.68 9.52
CA SER A 97 -27.16 -2.53 8.81
C SER A 97 -26.33 -1.37 9.37
N VAL A 98 -25.19 -1.66 9.99
CA VAL A 98 -24.20 -0.63 10.33
C VAL A 98 -23.46 -0.30 9.04
N ARG A 99 -23.81 0.84 8.41
CA ARG A 99 -23.02 1.39 7.30
C ARG A 99 -21.76 2.02 7.89
N LEU A 100 -20.60 1.55 7.48
CA LEU A 100 -19.32 2.16 7.83
C LEU A 100 -18.96 3.20 6.76
N LEU A 101 -18.33 4.29 7.19
CA LEU A 101 -17.71 5.25 6.28
C LEU A 101 -16.69 4.54 5.38
N GLU A 102 -16.51 5.01 4.15
CA GLU A 102 -15.66 4.36 3.15
C GLU A 102 -14.22 4.20 3.66
N ALA A 103 -13.68 5.26 4.25
CA ALA A 103 -12.35 5.27 4.84
C ALA A 103 -12.19 4.22 5.95
N ARG A 104 -13.22 4.01 6.78
CA ARG A 104 -13.20 3.01 7.87
C ARG A 104 -13.28 1.59 7.34
N THR A 105 -14.04 1.38 6.27
CA THR A 105 -14.12 0.09 5.57
C THR A 105 -12.75 -0.28 5.01
N LEU A 106 -12.11 0.62 4.26
CA LEU A 106 -10.75 0.40 3.74
C LEU A 106 -9.71 0.22 4.86
N PHE A 107 -9.84 0.99 5.94
CA PHE A 107 -8.90 0.90 7.07
C PHE A 107 -9.00 -0.45 7.79
N THR A 108 -10.22 -1.01 7.87
CA THR A 108 -10.44 -2.36 8.40
C THR A 108 -9.81 -3.39 7.48
N LEU A 109 -10.05 -3.30 6.17
CA LEU A 109 -9.46 -4.21 5.18
C LEU A 109 -7.93 -4.20 5.23
N ARG A 110 -7.30 -3.04 5.42
CA ARG A 110 -5.84 -2.93 5.59
C ARG A 110 -5.27 -3.85 6.67
N GLN A 111 -6.02 -4.10 7.76
CA GLN A 111 -5.55 -4.96 8.84
C GLN A 111 -5.48 -6.44 8.45
N TYR A 112 -6.24 -6.84 7.44
CA TYR A 112 -6.40 -8.24 7.03
C TYR A 112 -5.79 -8.54 5.66
N PHE A 113 -5.49 -7.51 4.86
CA PHE A 113 -5.13 -7.68 3.45
C PHE A 113 -3.91 -6.87 3.00
N THR A 114 -3.11 -7.49 2.15
CA THR A 114 -2.01 -6.87 1.41
C THR A 114 -2.44 -6.55 -0.03
N LEU A 115 -2.00 -5.41 -0.57
CA LEU A 115 -2.31 -4.99 -1.94
C LEU A 115 -1.41 -5.64 -3.02
N GLU A 116 -0.59 -6.63 -2.64
CA GLU A 116 0.37 -7.29 -3.54
C GLU A 116 -0.27 -7.95 -4.78
N TYR A 117 -1.53 -8.36 -4.66
CA TYR A 117 -2.29 -8.99 -5.75
C TYR A 117 -3.12 -7.99 -6.57
N ALA A 118 -3.04 -6.70 -6.27
CA ALA A 118 -3.63 -5.67 -7.12
C ALA A 118 -2.95 -5.68 -8.49
N SER A 119 -3.73 -5.47 -9.56
CA SER A 119 -3.22 -5.27 -10.92
C SER A 119 -2.31 -4.03 -11.06
N ILE A 120 -2.20 -3.22 -10.01
CA ILE A 120 -1.42 -2.00 -9.94
C ILE A 120 -0.13 -2.28 -9.20
N LYS A 121 0.99 -2.18 -9.92
CA LYS A 121 2.31 -2.53 -9.42
C LYS A 121 2.68 -1.70 -8.18
N ARG A 122 3.07 -2.41 -7.11
CA ARG A 122 3.57 -1.84 -5.84
C ARG A 122 2.62 -0.79 -5.26
N LEU A 123 1.32 -1.04 -5.32
CA LEU A 123 0.30 -0.17 -4.73
C LEU A 123 0.44 -0.15 -3.20
N LEU A 124 0.47 1.05 -2.61
CA LEU A 124 0.50 1.26 -1.17
C LEU A 124 -0.89 1.62 -0.64
N TRP A 125 -1.14 1.33 0.64
CA TRP A 125 -2.40 1.73 1.27
C TRP A 125 -2.51 3.25 1.38
N SER A 126 -1.40 3.97 1.63
CA SER A 126 -1.40 5.44 1.56
C SER A 126 -1.86 5.98 0.21
N GLU A 127 -1.49 5.33 -0.91
CA GLU A 127 -1.96 5.72 -2.23
C GLU A 127 -3.46 5.45 -2.41
N VAL A 128 -3.98 4.36 -1.86
CA VAL A 128 -5.43 4.05 -1.86
C VAL A 128 -6.21 5.16 -1.14
N PHE A 129 -5.79 5.55 0.07
CA PHE A 129 -6.46 6.62 0.81
C PHE A 129 -6.31 7.99 0.13
N ALA A 130 -5.17 8.28 -0.50
CA ALA A 130 -5.00 9.50 -1.27
C ALA A 130 -5.97 9.58 -2.45
N VAL A 131 -6.18 8.47 -3.17
CA VAL A 131 -7.17 8.44 -4.26
C VAL A 131 -8.59 8.57 -3.71
N LEU A 132 -8.90 7.99 -2.54
CA LEU A 132 -10.20 8.18 -1.90
C LEU A 132 -10.49 9.66 -1.60
N VAL A 133 -9.51 10.39 -1.04
CA VAL A 133 -9.62 11.85 -0.82
C VAL A 133 -9.91 12.60 -2.12
N LEU A 134 -9.17 12.29 -3.21
CA LEU A 134 -9.40 12.92 -4.51
C LEU A 134 -10.79 12.62 -5.06
N THR A 135 -11.26 11.37 -4.91
CA THR A 135 -12.59 10.95 -5.36
C THR A 135 -13.69 11.70 -4.61
N GLN A 136 -13.62 11.78 -3.28
CA GLN A 136 -14.62 12.46 -2.45
C GLN A 136 -14.65 13.98 -2.72
N ALA A 137 -13.48 14.60 -2.89
CA ALA A 137 -13.39 16.02 -3.29
C ALA A 137 -14.00 16.24 -4.69
N ALA A 138 -13.70 15.37 -5.66
CA ALA A 138 -14.27 15.45 -7.00
C ALA A 138 -15.80 15.24 -6.99
N GLU A 139 -16.30 14.32 -6.17
CA GLU A 139 -17.74 14.09 -6.02
C GLU A 139 -18.46 15.32 -5.48
N LYS A 140 -17.92 15.96 -4.43
CA LYS A 140 -18.46 17.19 -3.86
C LYS A 140 -18.61 18.29 -4.92
N ILE A 141 -17.63 18.49 -5.82
CA ILE A 141 -17.70 19.45 -6.93
C ILE A 141 -18.81 19.09 -7.93
N THR A 142 -18.95 17.81 -8.25
CA THR A 142 -19.93 17.38 -9.28
C THR A 142 -21.36 17.40 -8.76
N LEU A 143 -21.53 17.14 -7.47
CA LEU A 143 -22.83 17.13 -6.80
C LEU A 143 -23.31 18.53 -6.45
N SER A 144 -22.43 19.46 -6.06
CA SER A 144 -22.79 20.86 -5.81
C SER A 144 -23.30 21.58 -7.06
N LYS A 145 -22.96 21.08 -8.27
CA LYS A 145 -23.45 21.59 -9.56
C LYS A 145 -24.83 21.05 -9.97
N ARG A 146 -25.44 20.13 -9.20
CA ARG A 146 -26.77 19.60 -9.54
C ARG A 146 -27.84 20.67 -9.31
N ILE A 147 -28.64 20.89 -10.34
CA ILE A 147 -29.77 21.84 -10.33
C ILE A 147 -30.96 21.20 -9.59
N GLU A 148 -31.65 21.99 -8.75
CA GLU A 148 -32.89 21.59 -8.07
C GLU A 148 -33.94 21.07 -9.09
N PRO A 149 -34.74 20.03 -8.75
CA PRO A 149 -35.79 19.54 -9.64
C PRO A 149 -36.73 20.68 -10.05
N LYS A 150 -36.95 20.84 -11.36
CA LYS A 150 -37.88 21.85 -11.89
C LYS A 150 -39.33 21.53 -11.54
N ASP A 151 -39.66 20.25 -11.43
CA ASP A 151 -40.98 19.76 -11.05
C ASP A 151 -40.96 19.37 -9.57
N LYS A 152 -41.69 20.13 -8.76
CA LYS A 152 -41.79 19.92 -7.31
C LYS A 152 -42.89 18.92 -6.94
N ASP A 153 -43.59 18.34 -7.92
CA ASP A 153 -44.62 17.34 -7.66
C ASP A 153 -44.15 15.92 -8.01
N ASP A 154 -43.01 15.78 -8.71
CA ASP A 154 -42.37 14.48 -8.95
C ASP A 154 -41.65 13.97 -7.69
N VAL A 155 -42.36 13.11 -6.96
CA VAL A 155 -41.91 12.43 -5.73
C VAL A 155 -40.61 11.66 -5.94
N VAL A 156 -40.38 11.07 -7.12
CA VAL A 156 -39.17 10.30 -7.42
C VAL A 156 -37.99 11.25 -7.62
N ALA A 157 -38.18 12.32 -8.40
CA ALA A 157 -37.15 13.35 -8.60
C ALA A 157 -36.76 14.04 -7.28
N GLN A 158 -37.74 14.34 -6.43
CA GLN A 158 -37.48 14.88 -5.08
C GLN A 158 -36.74 13.89 -4.20
N SER A 159 -37.12 12.61 -4.20
CA SER A 159 -36.45 11.58 -3.39
C SER A 159 -34.97 11.42 -3.81
N ILE A 160 -34.69 11.42 -5.11
CA ILE A 160 -33.31 11.35 -5.64
C ILE A 160 -32.52 12.61 -5.26
N TRP A 161 -33.13 13.79 -5.34
CA TRP A 161 -32.50 15.04 -4.94
C TRP A 161 -32.19 15.05 -3.44
N HIS A 162 -33.16 14.68 -2.60
CA HIS A 162 -33.00 14.59 -1.15
C HIS A 162 -31.90 13.59 -0.75
N ALA A 163 -31.86 12.42 -1.38
CA ALA A 163 -30.79 11.45 -1.16
C ALA A 163 -29.41 12.03 -1.55
N GLY A 164 -29.32 12.76 -2.66
CA GLY A 164 -28.10 13.45 -3.08
C GLY A 164 -27.67 14.56 -2.12
N THR A 165 -28.61 15.33 -1.55
CA THR A 165 -28.30 16.36 -0.55
C THR A 165 -27.86 15.78 0.79
N SER A 166 -28.44 14.65 1.22
CA SER A 166 -27.98 13.97 2.44
C SER A 166 -26.54 13.47 2.27
N PHE A 167 -26.21 12.89 1.12
CA PHE A 167 -24.84 12.46 0.81
C PHE A 167 -23.86 13.65 0.76
N LEU A 168 -24.27 14.79 0.21
CA LEU A 168 -23.47 16.03 0.23
C LEU A 168 -23.14 16.52 1.64
N ASN A 169 -24.03 16.28 2.61
CA ASN A 169 -23.81 16.66 4.00
C ASN A 169 -22.86 15.68 4.73
N GLU A 170 -22.77 14.43 4.28
CA GLU A 170 -21.88 13.40 4.83
C GLU A 170 -20.46 13.46 4.22
N LEU A 171 -20.33 13.95 2.98
CA LEU A 171 -19.07 14.04 2.25
C LEU A 171 -17.94 14.80 2.97
N PRO A 172 -18.19 15.93 3.67
CA PRO A 172 -17.15 16.60 4.45
C PRO A 172 -16.57 15.70 5.55
N ASP A 173 -17.42 14.95 6.26
CA ASP A 173 -16.98 14.03 7.32
C ASP A 173 -16.21 12.84 6.74
N GLU A 174 -16.65 12.32 5.59
CA GLU A 174 -15.95 11.28 4.82
C GLU A 174 -14.56 11.76 4.38
N LEU A 175 -14.45 12.99 3.85
CA LEU A 175 -13.19 13.57 3.39
C LEU A 175 -12.21 13.76 4.56
N VAL A 176 -12.70 14.24 5.70
CA VAL A 176 -11.89 14.42 6.91
C VAL A 176 -11.42 13.06 7.46
N ASP A 177 -12.26 12.03 7.53
CA ASP A 177 -11.84 10.69 7.98
C ASP A 177 -10.84 10.08 6.99
N SER A 178 -11.06 10.20 5.68
CA SER A 178 -10.14 9.77 4.62
C SER A 178 -8.77 10.42 4.75
N LEU A 179 -8.72 11.74 4.96
CA LEU A 179 -7.49 12.50 5.13
C LEU A 179 -6.75 12.08 6.41
N ALA A 180 -7.46 11.96 7.54
CA ALA A 180 -6.85 11.53 8.79
C ALA A 180 -6.23 10.12 8.69
N ARG A 181 -6.88 9.19 7.98
CA ARG A 181 -6.33 7.85 7.71
C ARG A 181 -5.15 7.89 6.75
N LEU A 182 -5.22 8.73 5.72
CA LEU A 182 -4.11 8.95 4.79
C LEU A 182 -2.86 9.38 5.54
N GLU A 183 -2.95 10.44 6.34
CA GLU A 183 -1.80 11.01 7.06
C GLU A 183 -1.19 9.98 8.01
N CYS A 184 -2.04 9.30 8.79
CA CYS A 184 -1.62 8.25 9.72
C CYS A 184 -0.87 7.11 9.02
N ILE A 185 -1.42 6.59 7.92
CA ILE A 185 -0.80 5.48 7.18
C ILE A 185 0.48 5.94 6.48
N TYR A 186 0.45 7.11 5.85
CA TYR A 186 1.60 7.66 5.14
C TYR A 186 2.78 7.90 6.09
N GLU A 187 2.52 8.46 7.27
CA GLU A 187 3.55 8.63 8.29
C GLU A 187 4.13 7.28 8.75
N PHE A 188 3.27 6.30 9.05
CA PHE A 188 3.70 4.97 9.44
C PHE A 188 4.57 4.29 8.38
N GLU A 189 4.17 4.36 7.11
CA GLU A 189 4.92 3.79 5.98
C GLU A 189 6.26 4.50 5.78
N ARG A 190 6.27 5.84 5.83
CA ARG A 190 7.48 6.67 5.73
C ARG A 190 8.47 6.35 6.85
N ASP A 191 7.99 6.21 8.07
CA ASP A 191 8.82 5.88 9.24
C ASP A 191 9.36 4.47 9.16
N THR A 192 8.55 3.51 8.69
CA THR A 192 9.01 2.14 8.44
C THR A 192 10.14 2.13 7.41
N ILE A 193 9.99 2.85 6.29
CA ILE A 193 11.05 2.99 5.26
C ILE A 193 12.31 3.65 5.84
N LYS A 194 12.16 4.71 6.66
CA LYS A 194 13.29 5.36 7.34
C LYS A 194 14.00 4.41 8.31
N ARG A 195 13.27 3.60 9.08
CA ARG A 195 13.88 2.61 10.00
C ARG A 195 14.57 1.49 9.24
N VAL A 196 13.95 0.95 8.19
CA VAL A 196 14.53 -0.10 7.35
C VAL A 196 15.78 0.40 6.64
N SER A 197 15.77 1.62 6.10
CA SER A 197 16.96 2.20 5.46
C SER A 197 18.10 2.49 6.45
N LYS A 198 17.79 2.93 7.68
CA LYS A 198 18.80 3.03 8.77
C LYS A 198 19.37 1.66 9.14
N GLY A 199 18.53 0.64 9.30
CA GLY A 199 18.97 -0.73 9.58
C GLY A 199 19.80 -1.33 8.44
N GLY A 200 19.44 -1.05 7.18
CA GLY A 200 20.20 -1.46 6.00
C GLY A 200 21.56 -0.77 5.90
N LYS A 201 21.63 0.54 6.18
CA LYS A 201 22.89 1.30 6.25
C LYS A 201 23.80 0.79 7.37
N ALA A 202 23.27 0.64 8.58
CA ALA A 202 24.02 0.09 9.71
C ALA A 202 24.54 -1.32 9.40
N LYS A 203 23.71 -2.20 8.82
CA LYS A 203 24.19 -3.53 8.36
C LYS A 203 25.28 -3.41 7.29
N SER A 204 25.15 -2.50 6.32
CA SER A 204 26.16 -2.33 5.26
C SER A 204 27.50 -1.79 5.75
N GLU A 205 27.50 -0.91 6.77
CA GLU A 205 28.72 -0.31 7.34
C GLU A 205 29.61 -1.35 8.03
N TYR A 206 29.03 -2.38 8.64
CA TYR A 206 29.80 -3.44 9.32
C TYR A 206 30.04 -4.67 8.45
N ILE A 207 29.24 -4.88 7.40
CA ILE A 207 29.41 -6.00 6.46
C ILE A 207 30.65 -5.79 5.58
N GLU A 208 30.92 -4.57 5.12
CA GLU A 208 32.07 -4.33 4.23
C GLU A 208 33.42 -4.63 4.91
N PRO A 209 33.72 -4.12 6.12
CA PRO A 209 34.94 -4.47 6.83
C PRO A 209 35.07 -5.96 7.11
N LEU A 210 33.99 -6.61 7.57
CA LEU A 210 33.98 -8.06 7.80
C LEU A 210 34.28 -8.84 6.51
N ARG A 211 33.74 -8.38 5.38
CA ARG A 211 33.99 -9.01 4.08
C ARG A 211 35.46 -8.88 3.67
N GLN A 212 36.09 -7.73 3.88
CA GLN A 212 37.52 -7.55 3.59
C GLN A 212 38.38 -8.43 4.50
N ASP A 213 38.05 -8.55 5.79
CA ASP A 213 38.74 -9.46 6.72
C ASP A 213 38.64 -10.92 6.23
N VAL A 214 37.45 -11.36 5.81
CA VAL A 214 37.23 -12.71 5.25
C VAL A 214 38.04 -12.92 3.98
N PHE A 215 38.11 -11.92 3.09
CA PHE A 215 38.93 -11.99 1.88
C PHE A 215 40.42 -12.09 2.20
N LYS A 216 40.91 -11.29 3.14
CA LYS A 216 42.28 -11.32 3.61
C LYS A 216 42.65 -12.70 4.15
N ALA A 217 41.88 -13.20 5.12
CA ALA A 217 42.10 -14.53 5.71
C ALA A 217 42.01 -15.65 4.65
N PHE A 218 41.09 -15.52 3.68
CA PHE A 218 40.98 -16.48 2.60
C PHE A 218 42.24 -16.47 1.70
N ILE A 219 42.70 -15.30 1.27
CA ILE A 219 43.88 -15.16 0.40
C ILE A 219 45.15 -15.64 1.13
N GLU A 220 45.33 -15.24 2.39
CA GLU A 220 46.55 -15.48 3.16
C GLU A 220 46.67 -16.92 3.68
N HIS A 221 45.56 -17.55 4.08
CA HIS A 221 45.62 -18.81 4.84
C HIS A 221 44.79 -19.96 4.25
N TYR A 222 43.79 -19.68 3.41
CA TYR A 222 42.80 -20.69 3.01
C TYR A 222 42.55 -20.79 1.50
N SER A 223 43.42 -20.21 0.68
CA SER A 223 43.25 -20.10 -0.77
C SER A 223 43.17 -21.47 -1.48
N ASN A 224 43.86 -22.46 -0.92
CA ASN A 224 43.88 -23.86 -1.35
C ASN A 224 42.60 -24.65 -1.00
N LEU A 225 41.69 -24.10 -0.18
CA LEU A 225 40.48 -24.80 0.25
C LEU A 225 39.25 -24.47 -0.62
N PRO A 226 38.28 -25.40 -0.73
CA PRO A 226 36.95 -25.10 -1.24
C PRO A 226 36.28 -24.03 -0.38
N ALA A 227 35.52 -23.13 -1.01
CA ALA A 227 34.93 -21.95 -0.34
C ALA A 227 34.11 -22.31 0.91
N LYS A 228 33.34 -23.41 0.88
CA LYS A 228 32.57 -23.90 2.03
C LYS A 228 33.47 -24.29 3.22
N LYS A 229 34.58 -24.99 2.94
CA LYS A 229 35.53 -25.42 3.99
C LYS A 229 36.34 -24.25 4.52
N ALA A 230 36.77 -23.35 3.64
CA ALA A 230 37.46 -22.12 4.02
C ALA A 230 36.58 -21.24 4.92
N ALA A 231 35.33 -21.01 4.54
CA ALA A 231 34.39 -20.20 5.29
C ALA A 231 34.13 -20.71 6.72
N LEU A 232 34.05 -22.04 6.89
CA LEU A 232 33.91 -22.65 8.21
C LEU A 232 35.15 -22.42 9.08
N LYS A 233 36.35 -22.58 8.51
CA LYS A 233 37.60 -22.34 9.24
C LYS A 233 37.79 -20.87 9.60
N ILE A 234 37.54 -19.96 8.66
CA ILE A 234 37.62 -18.51 8.88
C ILE A 234 36.64 -18.07 9.96
N LYS A 235 35.40 -18.58 9.94
CA LYS A 235 34.43 -18.31 11.01
C LYS A 235 34.96 -18.77 12.38
N ALA A 236 35.45 -20.01 12.46
CA ALA A 236 35.98 -20.55 13.72
C ALA A 236 37.19 -19.75 14.23
N ASP A 237 38.08 -19.31 13.34
CA ASP A 237 39.21 -18.45 13.70
C ASP A 237 38.73 -17.08 14.20
N PHE A 238 37.78 -16.46 13.51
CA PHE A 238 37.25 -15.16 13.91
C PHE A 238 36.48 -15.21 15.24
N GLU A 239 35.81 -16.33 15.52
CA GLU A 239 35.17 -16.59 16.81
C GLU A 239 36.21 -16.78 17.92
N ARG A 240 37.28 -17.53 17.66
CA ARG A 240 38.38 -17.72 18.61
C ARG A 240 39.12 -16.42 18.91
N ASP A 241 39.32 -15.59 17.89
CA ASP A 241 40.11 -14.36 17.98
C ASP A 241 39.26 -13.14 18.40
N ASN A 242 37.97 -13.34 18.73
CA ASN A 242 37.02 -12.29 19.08
C ASN A 242 37.01 -11.13 18.06
N ASN A 243 36.94 -11.45 16.77
CA ASN A 243 36.96 -10.43 15.72
C ASN A 243 35.79 -9.43 15.90
N ASN A 244 36.14 -8.15 16.07
CA ASN A 244 35.16 -7.08 16.32
C ASN A 244 34.10 -6.93 15.22
N ASN A 245 34.45 -7.19 13.96
CA ASN A 245 33.53 -7.09 12.83
C ASN A 245 32.58 -8.30 12.79
N LEU A 246 33.03 -9.47 13.23
CA LEU A 246 32.20 -10.66 13.39
C LEU A 246 31.15 -10.43 14.49
N LEU A 247 31.57 -9.92 15.66
CA LEU A 247 30.68 -9.65 16.79
C LEU A 247 29.57 -8.64 16.47
N ARG A 248 29.84 -7.71 15.54
CA ARG A 248 28.89 -6.69 15.08
C ARG A 248 27.95 -7.19 13.97
N SER A 249 28.20 -8.38 13.42
CA SER A 249 27.38 -8.95 12.35
C SER A 249 26.24 -9.78 12.92
N ALA A 250 24.99 -9.30 12.74
CA ALA A 250 23.77 -9.98 13.19
C ALA A 250 23.26 -11.05 12.19
N ALA A 251 24.14 -11.71 11.43
CA ALA A 251 23.74 -12.73 10.48
C ALA A 251 23.70 -14.12 11.13
N GLU A 252 22.56 -14.81 11.05
CA GLU A 252 22.39 -16.15 11.64
C GLU A 252 23.28 -17.21 10.95
N ASP A 253 23.59 -17.04 9.65
CA ASP A 253 24.35 -17.99 8.83
C ASP A 253 25.66 -17.42 8.25
N LEU A 254 26.54 -16.92 9.14
CA LEU A 254 27.80 -16.27 8.76
C LEU A 254 28.70 -17.11 7.83
N HIS A 255 28.83 -18.42 8.09
CA HIS A 255 29.65 -19.31 7.27
C HIS A 255 29.12 -19.48 5.83
N LEU A 256 27.79 -19.48 5.64
CA LEU A 256 27.20 -19.53 4.29
C LEU A 256 27.44 -18.21 3.55
N GLN A 257 27.35 -17.09 4.26
CA GLN A 257 27.63 -15.77 3.71
C GLN A 257 29.11 -15.64 3.31
N PHE A 258 30.04 -16.10 4.15
CA PHE A 258 31.47 -16.10 3.83
C PHE A 258 31.76 -16.98 2.62
N ALA A 259 31.16 -18.17 2.52
CA ALA A 259 31.34 -19.05 1.37
C ALA A 259 30.84 -18.40 0.06
N LYS A 260 29.72 -17.65 0.11
CA LYS A 260 29.21 -16.87 -1.04
C LYS A 260 30.21 -15.79 -1.45
N TRP A 261 30.75 -15.04 -0.50
CA TRP A 261 31.74 -14.00 -0.78
C TRP A 261 33.02 -14.57 -1.38
N ILE A 262 33.57 -15.63 -0.79
CA ILE A 262 34.79 -16.29 -1.29
C ILE A 262 34.58 -16.81 -2.72
N ASN A 263 33.42 -17.42 -3.02
CA ASN A 263 33.11 -17.85 -4.38
C ASN A 263 33.02 -16.67 -5.36
N ALA A 264 32.42 -15.56 -4.95
CA ALA A 264 32.34 -14.36 -5.78
C ALA A 264 33.73 -13.73 -6.03
N LEU A 265 34.62 -13.75 -5.02
CA LEU A 265 36.01 -13.34 -5.14
C LEU A 265 36.77 -14.23 -6.14
N LYS A 266 36.67 -15.56 -6.02
CA LYS A 266 37.29 -16.52 -6.96
C LYS A 266 36.82 -16.32 -8.40
N GLN A 267 35.58 -15.89 -8.60
CA GLN A 267 34.99 -15.64 -9.91
C GLN A 267 35.29 -14.23 -10.46
N GLY A 268 36.07 -13.40 -9.74
CA GLY A 268 36.34 -12.01 -10.13
C GLY A 268 35.13 -11.07 -10.06
N LYS A 269 34.02 -11.52 -9.48
CA LYS A 269 32.78 -10.74 -9.32
C LYS A 269 32.84 -9.76 -8.15
N MET A 270 33.82 -9.94 -7.26
CA MET A 270 34.11 -9.04 -6.14
C MET A 270 35.62 -8.74 -6.11
N LYS A 271 35.98 -7.56 -5.61
CA LYS A 271 37.36 -7.13 -5.45
C LYS A 271 37.73 -7.08 -3.97
N TYR A 272 38.92 -7.58 -3.67
CA TYR A 272 39.60 -7.31 -2.40
C TYR A 272 40.30 -5.97 -2.55
N ASN A 273 39.99 -5.03 -1.66
CA ASN A 273 40.62 -3.72 -1.63
C ASN A 273 41.67 -3.78 -0.51
N ALA A 274 42.92 -4.04 -0.91
CA ALA A 274 44.06 -4.06 -0.01
C ALA A 274 44.43 -2.64 0.46
#